data_AF-A0A8E5ETR5-F1
#
_entry.id   AF-A0A8E5ETR5-F1
#
_cell.length_a   1.000
_cell.length_b   1.000
_cell.length_c   1.000
_cell.angle_alpha   90.00
_cell.angle_beta   90.00
_cell.angle_gamma   90.00
#
_symmetry.space_group_name_H-M   'P 1'
#
loop_
_entity.id
_entity.type
_entity.pdbx_description
1 polymer ?
#
loop_
_entity_poly.entity_id
_entity_poly.type
_entity_poly.pdbx_seq_one_letter_code
_entity_poly.pdbx_strand_id
1 'polypeptide(L)'
;GAFGYKMDDIRVDVEGLYSQLSKDADVVSDDKAADSVTAFSGLVNVYYDIAIEDMPITPYVGVGVGAAYISNPSKADAVKDQKGFGFAYQ
;
A
#
# COMPACT_ATOMS: atom_id res chain seq x y z
N GLY A 1 0.26 6.26 6.88
CA GLY A 1 -0.31 6.46 8.23
C GLY A 1 -1.41 5.45 8.43
N ALA A 2 -1.59 4.95 9.65
CA ALA A 2 -2.57 3.92 9.98
C ALA A 2 -3.43 4.36 11.16
N PHE A 3 -4.71 4.04 11.12
CA PHE A 3 -5.65 4.24 12.21
C PHE A 3 -6.47 2.96 12.39
N GLY A 4 -6.69 2.52 13.62
CA GLY A 4 -7.40 1.29 13.88
C GLY A 4 -8.29 1.34 15.10
N TYR A 5 -9.26 0.43 15.13
CA TYR A 5 -10.21 0.24 16.20
C TYR A 5 -10.22 -1.24 16.59
N LYS A 6 -10.23 -1.51 17.90
CA LYS A 6 -10.34 -2.85 18.46
C LYS A 6 -11.66 -2.98 19.20
N MET A 7 -12.37 -4.09 18.95
CA MET A 7 -13.59 -4.46 19.63
C MET A 7 -13.48 -5.94 20.00
N ASP A 8 -13.33 -6.21 21.29
CA ASP A 8 -13.06 -7.54 21.85
C ASP A 8 -11.86 -8.24 21.18
N ASP A 9 -12.06 -9.41 20.57
CA ASP A 9 -11.02 -10.18 19.89
C ASP A 9 -10.75 -9.70 18.45
N ILE A 10 -11.55 -8.75 17.93
CA ILE A 10 -11.42 -8.27 16.55
C ILE A 10 -10.77 -6.89 16.53
N ARG A 11 -9.77 -6.72 15.68
CA ARG A 11 -9.17 -5.41 15.38
C ARG A 11 -9.33 -5.10 13.90
N VAL A 12 -9.69 -3.87 13.57
CA VAL A 12 -9.68 -3.36 12.20
C VAL A 12 -8.73 -2.19 12.13
N ASP A 13 -7.84 -2.15 11.15
CA ASP A 13 -7.08 -0.95 10.81
C ASP A 13 -7.32 -0.51 9.36
N VAL A 14 -7.15 0.78 9.16
CA VAL A 14 -7.16 1.44 7.86
C VAL A 14 -5.84 2.17 7.71
N GLU A 15 -5.15 1.86 6.63
CA GLU A 15 -3.86 2.43 6.30
C GLU A 15 -3.96 3.24 5.02
N GLY A 16 -3.26 4.37 4.99
CA GLY A 16 -3.08 5.18 3.79
C GLY A 16 -1.60 5.46 3.57
N LEU A 17 -1.11 5.24 2.35
CA LEU A 17 0.26 5.52 1.94
C LEU A 17 0.25 6.48 0.76
N TYR A 18 1.15 7.46 0.83
CA TYR A 18 1.49 8.32 -0.29
C TYR A 18 2.98 8.20 -0.54
N SER A 19 3.37 8.00 -1.79
CA SER A 19 4.76 8.02 -2.19
C SER A 19 4.92 8.77 -3.51
N GLN A 20 6.08 9.42 -3.62
CA GLN A 20 6.52 10.05 -4.84
C GLN A 20 7.99 9.68 -5.05
N LEU A 21 8.31 9.25 -6.26
CA LEU A 21 9.67 8.93 -6.65
C LEU A 21 10.05 9.77 -7.86
N SER A 22 11.16 10.48 -7.75
CA SER A 22 11.74 11.24 -8.85
C SER A 22 12.75 10.38 -9.59
N LYS A 23 12.86 10.59 -10.90
CA LYS A 23 13.89 9.98 -11.73
C LYS A 23 15.27 10.52 -11.33
N ASP A 24 16.24 9.63 -11.18
CA ASP A 24 17.65 9.98 -11.10
C ASP A 24 18.23 10.08 -12.52
N ALA A 25 18.67 11.28 -12.90
CA ALA A 25 19.18 11.55 -14.25
C ALA A 25 20.58 10.96 -14.52
N ASP A 26 21.35 10.68 -13.46
CA ASP A 26 22.69 10.10 -13.59
C ASP A 26 22.62 8.58 -13.79
N VAL A 27 21.53 7.96 -13.32
CA VAL A 27 21.31 6.50 -13.40
C VAL A 27 20.35 6.12 -14.53
N VAL A 28 19.31 6.93 -14.79
CA VAL A 28 18.26 6.64 -15.78
C VAL A 28 18.38 7.62 -16.95
N SER A 29 19.02 7.15 -18.02
CA SER A 29 19.27 7.95 -19.24
C SER A 29 18.12 7.89 -20.27
N ASP A 30 16.98 7.27 -19.94
CA ASP A 30 15.85 7.14 -20.87
C ASP A 30 14.92 8.37 -20.81
N ASP A 31 14.89 9.12 -21.90
CA ASP A 31 14.01 10.29 -22.06
C ASP A 31 12.52 9.92 -22.11
N LYS A 32 12.19 8.65 -22.33
CA LYS A 32 10.82 8.13 -22.26
C LYS A 32 10.37 7.86 -20.84
N ALA A 33 11.28 7.69 -19.88
CA ALA A 33 10.94 7.54 -18.48
C ALA A 33 10.33 8.85 -17.93
N ALA A 34 9.26 8.73 -17.14
CA ALA A 34 8.67 9.87 -16.45
C ALA A 34 9.68 10.52 -15.50
N ASP A 35 9.61 11.84 -15.38
CA ASP A 35 10.50 12.58 -14.49
C ASP A 35 10.12 12.36 -13.01
N SER A 36 8.86 12.01 -12.73
CA SER A 36 8.43 11.53 -11.42
C SER A 36 7.22 10.59 -11.54
N VAL A 37 7.08 9.66 -10.60
CA VAL A 37 5.93 8.77 -10.44
C VAL A 37 5.34 8.98 -9.06
N THR A 38 4.02 8.99 -8.98
CA THR A 38 3.30 9.16 -7.71
C THR A 38 2.40 7.96 -7.46
N ALA A 39 2.35 7.47 -6.23
CA ALA A 39 1.43 6.41 -5.83
C ALA A 39 0.67 6.79 -4.55
N PHE A 40 -0.61 6.43 -4.54
CA PHE A 40 -1.46 6.47 -3.37
C PHE A 40 -2.00 5.08 -3.13
N SER A 41 -1.95 4.57 -1.92
CA SER A 41 -2.61 3.31 -1.59
C SER A 41 -3.37 3.40 -0.29
N GLY A 42 -4.42 2.59 -0.20
CA GLY A 42 -5.22 2.39 1.00
C GLY A 42 -5.34 0.89 1.27
N LEU A 43 -5.25 0.50 2.53
CA LEU A 43 -5.43 -0.89 2.96
C LEU A 43 -6.43 -0.92 4.11
N VAL A 44 -7.24 -1.97 4.16
CA VAL A 44 -8.06 -2.30 5.32
C VAL A 44 -7.65 -3.69 5.76
N ASN A 45 -7.18 -3.83 6.99
CA ASN A 45 -6.85 -5.14 7.57
C ASN A 45 -7.76 -5.43 8.75
N VAL A 46 -8.15 -6.70 8.86
CA VAL A 46 -8.93 -7.23 9.97
C VAL A 46 -8.11 -8.31 10.65
N TYR A 47 -8.03 -8.26 11.97
CA TYR A 47 -7.29 -9.20 12.79
C TYR A 47 -8.21 -9.83 13.82
N TYR A 48 -7.90 -11.08 14.17
CA TYR A 48 -8.54 -11.83 15.22
C TYR A 48 -7.49 -12.33 16.21
N ASP A 49 -7.67 -12.00 17.48
CA ASP A 49 -6.83 -12.45 18.57
C ASP A 49 -7.20 -13.91 18.92
N ILE A 50 -6.20 -14.78 18.97
CA ILE A 50 -6.38 -16.19 19.28
C ILE A 50 -6.30 -16.34 20.80
N ALA A 51 -7.43 -16.66 21.43
CA ALA A 51 -7.49 -16.97 22.84
C ALA A 51 -6.89 -18.36 23.13
N ILE A 52 -5.69 -18.39 23.72
CA ILE A 52 -5.05 -19.60 24.24
C ILE A 52 -4.73 -19.33 25.71
N GLU A 53 -5.17 -20.22 26.60
CA GLU A 53 -4.84 -20.14 28.03
C GLU A 53 -3.32 -20.25 28.27
N ASP A 54 -2.84 -19.57 29.31
CA ASP A 54 -1.44 -19.58 29.80
C ASP A 54 -0.34 -19.08 28.83
N MET A 55 -0.70 -18.29 27.82
CA MET A 55 0.30 -17.61 26.99
C MET A 55 0.68 -16.22 27.53
N PRO A 56 1.98 -15.89 27.60
CA PRO A 56 2.44 -14.57 28.06
C PRO A 56 2.15 -13.43 27.08
N ILE A 57 1.83 -13.74 25.81
CA ILE A 57 1.46 -12.80 24.74
C ILE A 57 0.30 -13.42 23.95
N THR A 58 -0.75 -12.65 23.68
CA THR A 58 -1.89 -13.09 22.85
C THR A 58 -1.48 -13.11 21.37
N PRO A 59 -1.43 -14.29 20.71
CA PRO A 59 -1.19 -14.34 19.27
C PRO A 59 -2.41 -13.86 18.48
N TYR A 60 -2.22 -13.38 17.26
CA TYR A 60 -3.32 -12.95 16.38
C TYR A 60 -3.04 -13.34 14.92
N VAL A 61 -4.11 -13.49 14.15
CA VAL A 61 -4.08 -13.68 12.69
C VAL A 61 -4.87 -12.56 12.02
N GLY A 62 -4.58 -12.24 10.78
CA GLY A 62 -5.32 -11.22 10.06
C GLY A 62 -5.39 -11.46 8.56
N VAL A 63 -6.30 -10.74 7.92
CA VAL A 63 -6.45 -10.67 6.47
C VAL A 63 -6.66 -9.22 6.07
N GLY A 64 -6.07 -8.85 4.94
CA GLY A 64 -6.12 -7.49 4.42
C GLY A 64 -6.57 -7.43 2.96
N VAL A 65 -7.25 -6.34 2.61
CA VAL A 65 -7.52 -5.98 1.23
C VAL A 65 -7.05 -4.56 0.97
N GLY A 66 -6.27 -4.40 -0.10
CA GLY A 66 -5.64 -3.14 -0.46
C GLY A 66 -6.02 -2.62 -1.83
N ALA A 67 -5.80 -1.33 -2.03
CA ALA A 67 -6.09 -0.58 -3.23
C ALA A 67 -4.94 0.39 -3.50
N ALA A 68 -4.35 0.39 -4.68
CA ALA A 68 -3.24 1.31 -4.99
C ALA A 68 -3.45 2.00 -6.32
N TYR A 69 -3.45 3.32 -6.34
CA TYR A 69 -3.47 4.16 -7.52
C TYR A 69 -2.06 4.66 -7.87
N ILE A 70 -1.56 4.33 -9.06
CA ILE A 70 -0.24 4.80 -9.55
C ILE A 70 -0.45 5.76 -10.72
N SER A 71 0.20 6.93 -10.68
CA SER A 71 0.20 7.94 -11.74
C SER A 71 1.59 8.08 -12.34
N ASN A 72 1.72 7.73 -13.62
CA ASN A 72 2.97 7.78 -14.38
C ASN A 72 2.87 8.73 -15.59
N PRO A 73 3.30 10.00 -15.46
CA PRO A 73 3.34 10.98 -16.55
C PRO A 73 4.55 10.75 -17.47
N SER A 74 4.62 9.58 -18.11
CA SER A 74 5.68 9.27 -19.07
C SER A 74 5.59 10.12 -20.33
N LYS A 75 6.75 10.42 -20.93
CA LYS A 75 6.87 11.13 -22.22
C LYS A 75 6.67 10.19 -23.42
N ALA A 76 6.55 8.88 -23.21
CA ALA A 76 6.21 7.94 -24.26
C ALA A 76 4.70 7.88 -24.49
N ASP A 77 4.26 8.15 -25.72
CA ASP A 77 2.83 8.17 -26.08
C ASP A 77 2.07 6.88 -25.78
N ALA A 78 2.75 5.73 -25.80
CA ALA A 78 2.15 4.43 -25.51
C ALA A 78 1.79 4.23 -24.02
N VAL A 79 2.42 4.99 -23.12
CA VAL A 79 2.33 4.80 -21.66
C VAL A 79 2.16 6.13 -20.89
N LYS A 80 1.89 7.23 -21.60
CA LYS A 80 1.53 8.51 -20.99
C LYS A 80 0.19 8.41 -20.27
N ASP A 81 0.04 9.16 -19.18
CA ASP A 81 -1.17 9.21 -18.35
C ASP A 81 -1.62 7.85 -17.78
N GLN A 82 -0.68 6.91 -17.62
CA GLN A 82 -0.98 5.61 -17.03
C GLN A 82 -1.44 5.75 -15.58
N LYS A 83 -2.63 5.18 -15.34
CA LYS A 83 -3.34 5.15 -14.07
C LYS A 83 -3.79 3.71 -13.80
N GLY A 84 -3.29 3.10 -12.74
CA GLY A 84 -3.54 1.69 -12.43
C GLY A 84 -4.06 1.49 -11.01
N PHE A 85 -4.88 0.47 -10.80
CA PHE A 85 -5.33 0.01 -9.49
C PHE A 85 -4.66 -1.32 -9.12
N GLY A 86 -4.10 -1.47 -7.92
CA GLY A 86 -3.52 -2.73 -7.42
C GLY A 86 -4.09 -3.19 -6.08
N PHE A 87 -4.20 -4.50 -5.86
CA PHE A 87 -4.56 -5.11 -4.57
C PHE A 87 -3.36 -5.87 -3.99
N ALA A 88 -3.18 -5.80 -2.67
CA ALA A 88 -2.19 -6.58 -1.93
C ALA A 88 -2.90 -7.35 -0.80
N TYR A 89 -2.41 -8.55 -0.50
CA TYR A 89 -2.83 -9.40 0.62
C TYR A 89 -1.61 -9.65 1.52
N GLN A 90 -1.82 -9.74 2.84
CA GLN A 90 -0.79 -9.95 3.87
C GLN A 90 -1.23 -11.06 4.83
#